data_AF-A0A249NYX1-F1
#
_entry.id   AF-A0A249NYX1-F1
#
_cell.length_a   1.000
_cell.length_b   1.000
_cell.length_c   1.000
_cell.angle_alpha   90.00
_cell.angle_beta   90.00
_cell.angle_gamma   90.00
#
_symmetry.space_group_name_H-M   'P 1'
#
loop_
_entity.id
_entity.type
_entity.pdbx_description
1 polymer ?
#
loop_
_entity_poly.entity_id
_entity_poly.type
_entity_poly.pdbx_seq_one_letter_code
_entity_poly.pdbx_strand_id
1 'polypeptide(L)'
;MEDVKAAYTAWDEAFGKRDAKAVATFYAEDALLLPPSHDLIEGPAGVEKFFSGIFGMGATDHRLEVIRVDGDGKLIYGAAKWSAKGKDARAKTSLGVGLPRMSLSAKPMAV
;
A
#
# COMPACT_ATOMS: atom_id res chain seq x y z
N MET A 1 -12.29 -11.79 -2.04
CA MET A 1 -11.64 -11.18 -3.23
C MET A 1 -12.08 -9.73 -3.40
N GLU A 2 -13.37 -9.42 -3.25
CA GLU A 2 -13.87 -8.05 -3.11
C GLU A 2 -13.18 -7.31 -1.95
N ASP A 3 -12.81 -8.02 -0.90
CA ASP A 3 -12.09 -7.49 0.28
C ASP A 3 -10.74 -6.86 -0.07
N VAL A 4 -10.01 -7.41 -1.05
CA VAL A 4 -8.71 -6.85 -1.48
C VAL A 4 -8.90 -5.56 -2.26
N LYS A 5 -9.93 -5.50 -3.12
CA LYS A 5 -10.27 -4.27 -3.84
C LYS A 5 -10.70 -3.18 -2.85
N ALA A 6 -11.52 -3.52 -1.87
CA ALA A 6 -11.93 -2.61 -0.81
C ALA A 6 -10.73 -2.11 0.01
N ALA A 7 -9.80 -3.01 0.37
CA ALA A 7 -8.57 -2.64 1.06
C ALA A 7 -7.71 -1.66 0.23
N TYR A 8 -7.58 -1.88 -1.08
CA TYR A 8 -6.82 -0.97 -1.96
C TYR A 8 -7.48 0.40 -2.09
N THR A 9 -8.81 0.45 -2.21
CA THR A 9 -9.55 1.73 -2.20
C THR A 9 -9.34 2.48 -0.89
N ALA A 10 -9.49 1.80 0.25
CA ALA A 10 -9.29 2.43 1.56
C ALA A 10 -7.85 2.88 1.77
N TRP A 11 -6.88 2.15 1.22
CA TRP A 11 -5.48 2.53 1.21
C TRP A 11 -5.26 3.81 0.39
N ASP A 12 -5.81 3.90 -0.82
CA ASP A 12 -5.74 5.10 -1.68
C ASP A 12 -6.41 6.31 -1.00
N GLU A 13 -7.52 6.11 -0.28
CA GLU A 13 -8.17 7.16 0.51
C GLU A 13 -7.28 7.67 1.66
N ALA A 14 -6.60 6.78 2.37
CA ALA A 14 -5.65 7.15 3.41
C ALA A 14 -4.45 7.94 2.82
N PHE A 15 -3.96 7.49 1.66
CA PHE A 15 -2.91 8.20 0.92
C PHE A 15 -3.37 9.60 0.47
N GLY A 16 -4.58 9.71 -0.07
CA GLY A 16 -5.17 10.98 -0.52
C GLY A 16 -5.34 11.99 0.62
N LYS A 17 -5.60 11.51 1.84
CA LYS A 17 -5.61 12.33 3.07
C LYS A 17 -4.22 12.68 3.60
N ARG A 18 -3.16 12.13 2.99
CA ARG A 18 -1.75 12.26 3.41
C ARG A 18 -1.55 11.79 4.86
N ASP A 19 -2.32 10.79 5.27
CA ASP A 19 -2.28 10.22 6.61
C ASP A 19 -1.37 8.98 6.60
N ALA A 20 -0.07 9.21 6.84
CA ALA A 20 0.92 8.14 6.83
C ALA A 20 0.66 7.08 7.89
N LYS A 21 0.09 7.49 9.03
CA LYS A 21 -0.27 6.58 10.11
C LYS A 21 -1.45 5.70 9.70
N ALA A 22 -2.47 6.26 9.06
CA ALA A 22 -3.58 5.46 8.52
C ALA A 22 -3.09 4.49 7.44
N VAL A 23 -2.20 4.92 6.53
CA VAL A 23 -1.58 4.05 5.52
C VAL A 23 -0.84 2.88 6.16
N ALA A 24 -0.11 3.12 7.25
CA ALA A 24 0.63 2.07 7.95
C ALA A 24 -0.28 0.99 8.57
N THR A 25 -1.55 1.29 8.89
CA THR A 25 -2.47 0.30 9.48
C THR A 25 -2.89 -0.82 8.52
N PHE A 26 -2.64 -0.66 7.22
CA PHE A 26 -2.88 -1.70 6.21
C PHE A 26 -1.77 -2.76 6.14
N TYR A 27 -0.69 -2.59 6.90
CA TYR A 27 0.44 -3.48 6.93
C TYR A 27 0.43 -4.31 8.22
N ALA A 28 0.78 -5.59 8.10
CA ALA A 28 0.97 -6.46 9.25
C ALA A 28 2.17 -6.02 10.09
N GLU A 29 2.21 -6.44 11.35
CA GLU A 29 3.33 -6.17 12.27
C GLU A 29 4.68 -6.67 11.71
N ASP A 30 4.66 -7.81 11.00
CA ASP A 30 5.82 -8.44 10.36
C ASP A 30 6.00 -8.03 8.88
N ALA A 31 5.36 -6.94 8.44
CA ALA A 31 5.40 -6.54 7.03
C ALA A 31 6.79 -6.13 6.57
N LEU A 32 7.11 -6.50 5.32
CA LEU A 32 8.29 -6.04 4.61
C LEU A 32 7.84 -5.23 3.39
N LEU A 33 8.34 -4.01 3.27
CA LEU A 33 8.15 -3.13 2.13
C LEU A 33 9.50 -2.91 1.45
N LEU A 34 9.54 -3.12 0.13
CA LEU A 34 10.73 -2.93 -0.69
C LEU A 34 10.48 -1.81 -1.73
N PRO A 35 10.91 -0.57 -1.44
CA PRO A 35 10.80 0.54 -2.38
C PRO A 35 11.87 0.47 -3.49
N PRO A 36 11.76 1.32 -4.53
CA PRO A 36 12.79 1.43 -5.58
C PRO A 36 14.19 1.83 -5.09
N SER A 37 14.33 2.33 -3.85
CA SER A 37 15.63 2.60 -3.23
C SER A 37 16.38 1.32 -2.85
N HIS A 38 15.69 0.17 -2.83
CA HIS A 38 16.17 -1.12 -2.35
C HIS A 38 16.35 -1.23 -0.83
N ASP A 39 15.92 -0.22 -0.06
CA ASP A 39 15.88 -0.30 1.39
C ASP A 39 14.82 -1.32 1.83
N LEU A 40 15.16 -2.18 2.79
CA LEU A 40 14.16 -3.03 3.43
C LEU A 40 13.48 -2.24 4.55
N ILE A 41 12.18 -2.03 4.42
CA ILE A 41 11.38 -1.31 5.40
C ILE A 41 10.51 -2.31 6.15
N GLU A 42 10.64 -2.33 7.48
CA GLU A 42 10.01 -3.32 8.34
C GLU A 42 8.88 -2.70 9.18
N GLY A 43 7.75 -3.41 9.21
CA GLY A 43 6.60 -3.15 10.08
C GLY A 43 5.89 -1.81 9.85
N PRO A 44 4.78 -1.58 10.58
CA PRO A 44 3.97 -0.37 10.42
C PRO A 44 4.76 0.93 10.69
N ALA A 45 5.66 0.93 11.68
CA ALA A 45 6.46 2.11 12.01
C ALA A 45 7.43 2.51 10.88
N GLY A 46 8.06 1.53 10.22
CA GLY A 46 8.91 1.80 9.06
C GLY A 46 8.09 2.33 7.88
N VAL A 47 6.92 1.75 7.64
CA VAL A 47 5.99 2.18 6.59
C VAL A 47 5.48 3.61 6.83
N GLU A 48 5.09 3.96 8.05
CA GLU A 48 4.65 5.31 8.40
C GLU A 48 5.75 6.35 8.10
N LYS A 49 7.00 6.05 8.49
CA LYS A 49 8.14 6.91 8.21
C LYS A 49 8.38 7.08 6.70
N PHE A 50 8.29 5.99 5.95
CA PHE A 50 8.44 6.01 4.49
C PHE A 50 7.40 6.91 3.82
N PHE A 51 6.12 6.68 4.08
CA PHE A 51 5.04 7.45 3.44
C PHE A 51 5.01 8.91 3.91
N SER A 52 5.40 9.19 5.16
CA SER A 52 5.62 10.57 5.62
C SER A 52 6.65 11.30 4.74
N GLY A 53 7.74 10.62 4.38
CA GLY A 53 8.74 11.14 3.44
C GLY A 53 8.17 11.38 2.04
N ILE A 54 7.42 10.41 1.50
CA ILE A 54 6.74 10.53 0.21
C ILE A 54 5.78 11.73 0.17
N PHE A 55 5.03 11.96 1.25
CA PHE A 55 4.16 13.14 1.37
C PHE A 55 4.96 14.43 1.51
N GLY A 56 6.08 14.44 2.21
CA GLY A 56 7.00 15.59 2.28
C GLY A 56 7.55 16.00 0.91
N MET A 57 7.74 15.02 0.01
CA MET A 57 8.14 15.24 -1.38
C MET A 57 7.01 15.76 -2.27
N GLY A 58 5.77 15.83 -1.78
CA GLY A 58 4.62 16.37 -2.49
C GLY A 58 3.89 15.36 -3.38
N ALA A 59 4.02 14.06 -3.11
CA ALA A 59 3.26 13.05 -3.83
C ALA A 59 1.76 13.13 -3.48
N THR A 60 0.91 13.08 -4.51
CA THR A 60 -0.55 13.13 -4.39
C THR A 60 -1.22 12.22 -5.43
N ASP A 61 -2.55 12.14 -5.38
CA ASP A 61 -3.39 11.43 -6.37
C ASP A 61 -2.92 10.00 -6.65
N HIS A 62 -2.62 9.26 -5.56
CA HIS A 62 -2.26 7.86 -5.69
C HIS A 62 -3.47 7.01 -6.06
N ARG A 63 -3.27 6.05 -6.96
CA ARG A 63 -4.28 5.10 -7.42
C ARG A 63 -3.69 3.70 -7.58
N LEU A 64 -4.38 2.70 -7.05
CA LEU A 64 -4.17 1.28 -7.28
C LEU A 64 -5.23 0.71 -8.22
N GLU A 65 -4.79 0.12 -9.32
CA GLU A 65 -5.65 -0.61 -10.26
C GLU A 65 -5.30 -2.10 -10.20
N VAL A 66 -6.18 -2.88 -9.56
CA VAL A 66 -5.99 -4.34 -9.39
C VAL A 66 -5.90 -5.05 -10.74
N ILE A 67 -4.80 -5.77 -10.96
CA ILE A 67 -4.55 -6.64 -12.11
C ILE A 67 -5.00 -8.07 -11.80
N ARG A 68 -4.58 -8.59 -10.64
CA ARG A 68 -4.90 -9.95 -10.18
C ARG A 68 -4.99 -9.97 -8.66
N VAL A 69 -5.91 -10.78 -8.15
CA VAL A 69 -5.94 -11.22 -6.76
C VAL A 69 -6.08 -12.73 -6.82
N ASP A 70 -5.23 -13.43 -6.07
CA ASP A 70 -5.22 -14.88 -5.99
C ASP A 70 -4.69 -15.28 -4.60
N GLY A 71 -4.81 -16.55 -4.25
CA GLY A 71 -4.40 -17.06 -2.96
C GLY A 71 -5.24 -18.20 -2.45
N ASP A 72 -4.97 -18.57 -1.21
CA ASP A 72 -5.76 -19.52 -0.45
C ASP A 72 -6.27 -18.87 0.85
N GLY A 73 -7.09 -19.59 1.62
CA GLY A 73 -7.64 -19.07 2.88
C GLY A 73 -6.60 -18.71 3.95
N LYS A 74 -5.29 -18.82 3.67
CA LYS A 74 -4.18 -18.49 4.56
C LYS A 74 -3.33 -17.35 4.03
N LEU A 75 -3.19 -17.22 2.71
CA LEU A 75 -2.43 -16.16 2.07
C LEU A 75 -3.13 -15.66 0.81
N ILE A 76 -3.39 -14.35 0.78
CA ILE A 76 -3.84 -13.65 -0.41
C ILE A 76 -2.70 -12.81 -0.95
N TYR A 77 -2.48 -12.86 -2.27
CA TYR A 77 -1.55 -11.99 -2.97
C TYR A 77 -2.29 -11.22 -4.07
N GLY A 78 -1.93 -9.95 -4.21
CA GLY A 78 -2.50 -9.05 -5.20
C GLY A 78 -1.40 -8.43 -6.04
N ALA A 79 -1.68 -8.21 -7.32
CA ALA A 79 -0.87 -7.39 -8.20
C ALA A 79 -1.72 -6.22 -8.69
N ALA A 80 -1.17 -5.01 -8.67
CA ALA A 80 -1.84 -3.80 -9.16
C ALA A 80 -0.88 -2.93 -9.95
N LYS A 81 -1.42 -2.16 -10.91
CA LYS A 81 -0.73 -0.98 -11.42
C LYS A 81 -0.89 0.12 -10.39
N TRP A 82 0.14 0.93 -10.20
CA TRP A 82 0.03 2.13 -9.38
C TRP A 82 0.42 3.37 -10.16
N SER A 83 -0.17 4.49 -9.76
CA SER A 83 0.16 5.82 -10.28
C SER A 83 0.09 6.83 -9.16
N ALA A 84 0.89 7.90 -9.25
CA ALA A 84 0.84 9.06 -8.37
C ALA A 84 1.33 10.30 -9.14
N LYS A 85 0.94 11.48 -8.67
CA LYS A 85 1.49 12.75 -9.13
C LYS A 85 2.62 13.19 -8.21
N GLY A 86 3.74 13.63 -8.80
CA GLY A 86 4.80 14.33 -8.08
C GLY A 86 4.61 15.84 -8.12
N LYS A 87 5.44 16.56 -7.35
CA LYS A 87 5.47 18.02 -7.28
C LYS A 87 5.67 18.71 -8.65
N ASP A 88 6.37 18.02 -9.56
CA ASP A 88 6.58 18.44 -10.94
C ASP A 88 5.73 17.55 -11.85
N ALA A 89 4.64 18.10 -12.39
CA ALA A 89 3.59 17.36 -13.07
C ALA A 89 4.08 16.53 -14.27
N ARG A 90 4.44 15.27 -13.99
CA ARG A 90 4.34 14.15 -14.93
C ARG A 90 4.06 12.90 -14.11
N ALA A 91 2.83 12.38 -14.21
CA ALA A 91 2.48 11.11 -13.59
C ALA A 91 3.45 10.04 -14.10
N LYS A 92 4.22 9.44 -13.19
CA LYS A 92 5.04 8.27 -13.52
C LYS A 92 4.19 7.04 -13.24
N THR A 93 3.76 6.36 -14.29
CA THR A 93 3.16 5.03 -14.18
C THR A 93 4.29 4.03 -14.01
N SER A 94 4.41 3.46 -12.81
CA SER A 94 5.39 2.41 -12.55
C SER A 94 4.64 1.10 -12.39
N LEU A 95 5.12 0.03 -13.03
CA LEU A 95 4.66 -1.32 -12.71
C LEU A 95 5.36 -1.75 -11.43
N GLY A 96 4.65 -1.73 -10.30
CA GLY A 96 5.13 -2.30 -9.05
C GLY A 96 4.48 -3.66 -8.83
N VAL A 97 5.25 -4.75 -8.90
CA VAL A 97 4.88 -5.98 -8.19
C VAL A 97 5.33 -5.77 -6.76
N GLY A 98 4.48 -5.15 -5.95
CA GLY A 98 4.56 -5.41 -4.53
C GLY A 98 4.11 -6.84 -4.34
N LEU A 99 5.01 -7.75 -3.97
CA LEU A 99 4.63 -8.74 -2.97
C LEU A 99 4.81 -8.03 -1.61
N PRO A 100 3.88 -7.19 -1.13
CA PRO A 100 3.71 -7.22 0.30
C PRO A 100 3.24 -8.64 0.58
N ARG A 101 3.86 -9.30 1.54
CA ARG A 101 3.07 -10.11 2.45
C ARG A 101 2.06 -9.15 3.07
N MET A 102 0.99 -8.82 2.34
CA MET A 102 -0.23 -8.28 2.89
C MET A 102 -0.87 -9.51 3.52
N SER A 103 -0.35 -9.89 4.69
CA SER A 103 -1.20 -10.56 5.66
C SER A 103 -2.27 -9.52 5.99
N LEU A 104 -3.31 -9.48 5.16
CA LEU A 104 -4.58 -8.92 5.57
C LEU A 104 -5.10 -9.93 6.60
N SER A 105 -4.54 -9.86 7.82
CA SER A 105 -5.22 -10.39 8.99
C SER A 105 -6.46 -9.54 9.09
N ALA A 106 -7.53 -9.99 8.43
CA ALA A 106 -8.87 -9.59 8.78
C ALA A 106 -8.95 -9.88 10.27
N LYS A 107 -8.86 -8.83 11.11
CA LYS A 107 -9.25 -8.95 12.50
C LYS A 107 -10.61 -9.65 12.48
N PRO A 108 -10.78 -10.78 13.19
CA PRO A 108 -12.08 -11.44 13.22
C PRO A 108 -13.08 -10.37 13.67
N MET A 109 -14.12 -10.15 12.85
CA MET A 109 -15.28 -9.40 13.28
C MET A 109 -15.82 -10.14 14.50
N ALA A 110 -15.69 -9.53 15.67
CA ALA A 110 -16.37 -10.00 16.86
C ALA A 110 -17.86 -9.99 16.55
N VAL A 111 -18.47 -11.17 16.70
CA VAL A 111 -19.93 -11.41 16.67
C VAL A 111 -20.61 -10.62 17.78
#